data_AF-A0AAE9Z7U2-F1
#
_entry.id   AF-A0AAE9Z7U2-F1
#
_cell.length_a   1.000
_cell.length_b   1.000
_cell.length_c   1.000
_cell.angle_alpha   90.00
_cell.angle_beta   90.00
_cell.angle_gamma   90.00
#
_symmetry.space_group_name_H-M   'P 1'
#
loop_
_entity.id
_entity.type
_entity.pdbx_description
1 polymer ?
#
loop_
_entity_poly.entity_id
_entity_poly.type
_entity_poly.pdbx_seq_one_letter_code
_entity_poly.pdbx_strand_id
1 'polypeptide(L)'
;MNLELGAKFLNAPMIRLSNQSCLNDPFEFLLSSTSSSKVEQALRKSLGKDYDHSELIHQFWTHGIVSLTETHDNLLMWSHYADEHRGMVIGFDIPQASPFEFFLDAGAGVSAGKGSHFHKVNYRKFRQFSGEINASNLDEVRLHYMLSKSDEWIYEKEHRFVIPFDEADIILLSHKSELFSRVLDDLQLPPDALIPLEYEEKSLIDLRVHAVPKAALFKLWCLSGVCGAMFFKLVNPNAIKNIYLGRSVAPESLSDHICSNPNKAIRERFNDPETGEVTNVFKASLDNDRYELNFAQCYLSLLDYMN
;
A
#
# COMPACT_ATOMS: atom_id res chain seq x y z
N MET A 1 11.01 -3.90 2.06
CA MET A 1 11.30 -2.47 1.77
C MET A 1 12.78 -2.22 1.97
N ASN A 2 13.45 -1.27 1.30
CA ASN A 2 14.82 -0.89 1.68
C ASN A 2 14.84 -0.20 3.06
N LEU A 3 16.03 -0.05 3.65
CA LEU A 3 16.14 0.44 5.03
C LEU A 3 15.70 1.91 5.19
N GLU A 4 16.16 2.79 4.30
CA GLU A 4 15.86 4.23 4.37
C GLU A 4 14.35 4.50 4.26
N LEU A 5 13.68 3.85 3.30
CA LEU A 5 12.25 3.99 3.11
C LEU A 5 11.47 3.40 4.29
N GLY A 6 11.96 2.31 4.88
CA GLY A 6 11.35 1.74 6.08
C GLY A 6 11.48 2.67 7.29
N ALA A 7 12.62 3.34 7.47
CA ALA A 7 12.78 4.37 8.49
C ALA A 7 11.84 5.57 8.27
N LYS A 8 11.71 6.05 7.01
CA LYS A 8 10.72 7.07 6.63
C LYS A 8 9.30 6.63 6.94
N PHE A 9 8.94 5.37 6.66
CA PHE A 9 7.63 4.80 6.99
C PHE A 9 7.35 4.80 8.50
N LEU A 10 8.34 4.50 9.35
CA LEU A 10 8.14 4.55 10.80
C LEU A 10 7.86 5.97 11.31
N ASN A 11 8.35 7.01 10.65
CA ASN A 11 8.05 8.39 11.03
C ASN A 11 6.64 8.82 10.58
N ALA A 12 6.25 8.41 9.38
CA ALA A 12 4.95 8.68 8.79
C ALA A 12 4.40 7.39 8.14
N PRO A 13 3.65 6.55 8.88
CA PRO A 13 3.15 5.28 8.38
C PRO A 13 2.15 5.45 7.24
N MET A 14 2.64 5.47 6.01
CA MET A 14 1.86 5.62 4.78
C MET A 14 1.99 4.35 3.95
N ILE A 15 0.87 3.77 3.55
CA ILE A 15 0.85 2.62 2.65
C ILE A 15 0.15 2.99 1.34
N ARG A 16 0.79 2.64 0.23
CA ARG A 16 0.30 3.01 -1.10
C ARG A 16 -0.99 2.25 -1.39
N LEU A 17 -2.01 2.99 -1.82
CA LEU A 17 -3.18 2.47 -2.49
C LEU A 17 -2.85 2.28 -3.97
N SER A 18 -2.46 1.06 -4.33
CA SER A 18 -1.95 0.71 -5.66
C SER A 18 -3.10 0.45 -6.65
N ASN A 19 -2.98 0.97 -7.87
CA ASN A 19 -3.89 0.66 -8.97
C ASN A 19 -3.24 -0.27 -10.00
N GLN A 20 -3.98 -0.59 -11.06
CA GLN A 20 -3.55 -1.49 -12.15
C GLN A 20 -2.18 -1.14 -12.77
N SER A 21 -1.75 0.12 -12.71
CA SER A 21 -0.51 0.57 -13.37
C SER A 21 0.77 0.31 -12.57
N CYS A 22 0.67 -0.21 -11.34
CA CYS A 22 1.81 -0.32 -10.42
C CYS A 22 1.90 -1.65 -9.67
N LEU A 23 1.24 -2.69 -10.19
CA LEU A 23 1.31 -4.04 -9.64
C LEU A 23 2.55 -4.79 -10.15
N ASN A 24 3.03 -5.77 -9.39
CA ASN A 24 4.21 -6.56 -9.72
C ASN A 24 3.97 -7.57 -10.85
N ASP A 25 2.75 -8.10 -10.96
CA ASP A 25 2.32 -8.94 -12.07
C ASP A 25 1.54 -8.08 -13.10
N PRO A 26 2.06 -7.90 -14.33
CA PRO A 26 1.42 -7.07 -15.36
C PRO A 26 0.11 -7.66 -15.89
N PHE A 27 -0.22 -8.90 -15.51
CA PHE A 27 -1.47 -9.57 -15.89
C PHE A 27 -2.56 -9.47 -14.82
N GLU A 28 -2.31 -8.74 -13.73
CA GLU A 28 -3.32 -8.41 -12.72
C GLU A 28 -4.20 -7.25 -13.19
N PHE A 29 -5.43 -7.22 -12.68
CA PHE A 29 -6.44 -6.20 -12.98
C PHE A 29 -6.76 -6.09 -14.48
N LEU A 30 -6.51 -7.17 -15.22
CA LEU A 30 -6.91 -7.28 -16.63
C LEU A 30 -8.22 -8.04 -16.75
N LEU A 31 -9.22 -7.39 -17.36
CA LEU A 31 -10.44 -8.05 -17.78
C LEU A 31 -10.14 -9.02 -18.93
N SER A 32 -10.75 -10.20 -18.91
CA SER A 32 -10.78 -11.04 -20.11
C SER A 32 -11.50 -10.30 -21.24
N SER A 33 -11.20 -10.57 -22.51
CA SER A 33 -11.88 -9.90 -23.64
C SER A 33 -13.41 -10.02 -23.55
N THR A 34 -13.91 -11.18 -23.14
CA THR A 34 -15.35 -11.39 -22.89
C THR A 34 -15.87 -10.54 -21.75
N SER A 35 -15.16 -10.48 -20.61
CA SER A 35 -15.57 -9.68 -19.46
C SER A 35 -15.54 -8.19 -19.78
N SER A 36 -14.51 -7.73 -20.48
CA SER A 36 -14.33 -6.34 -20.90
C SER A 36 -15.52 -5.87 -21.73
N SER A 37 -15.90 -6.62 -22.77
CA SER A 37 -17.06 -6.29 -23.61
C SER A 37 -18.37 -6.23 -22.81
N LYS A 38 -18.60 -7.16 -21.88
CA LYS A 38 -19.81 -7.17 -21.05
C LYS A 38 -19.83 -6.03 -20.02
N VAL A 39 -18.69 -5.72 -19.40
CA VAL A 39 -18.54 -4.60 -18.48
C VAL A 39 -18.81 -3.28 -19.20
N GLU A 40 -18.24 -3.07 -20.38
CA GLU A 40 -18.52 -1.89 -21.20
C GLU A 40 -20.00 -1.74 -21.53
N GLN A 41 -20.64 -2.83 -21.98
CA GLN A 41 -22.06 -2.82 -22.30
C GLN A 41 -22.92 -2.45 -21.08
N ALA A 42 -22.60 -3.02 -19.92
CA ALA A 42 -23.29 -2.71 -18.66
C ALA A 42 -23.10 -1.25 -18.24
N LEU A 43 -21.88 -0.73 -18.35
CA LEU A 43 -21.55 0.67 -18.02
C LEU A 43 -22.21 1.67 -18.98
N ARG A 44 -22.18 1.43 -20.30
CA ARG A 44 -22.89 2.29 -21.28
C ARG A 44 -24.38 2.40 -20.95
N LYS A 45 -25.01 1.28 -20.60
CA LYS A 45 -26.42 1.26 -20.20
C LYS A 45 -26.68 2.03 -18.90
N SER A 46 -25.76 1.97 -17.94
CA SER A 46 -25.92 2.64 -16.64
C SER A 46 -25.60 4.13 -16.67
N LEU A 47 -24.59 4.54 -17.44
CA LEU A 47 -24.09 5.92 -17.44
C LEU A 47 -24.81 6.82 -18.47
N GLY A 48 -25.45 6.22 -19.48
CA GLY A 48 -26.29 6.95 -20.44
C GLY A 48 -25.54 7.97 -21.31
N LYS A 49 -24.22 7.84 -21.44
CA LYS A 49 -23.34 8.73 -22.21
C LYS A 49 -22.45 7.92 -23.14
N ASP A 50 -22.08 8.51 -24.28
CA ASP A 50 -21.09 7.97 -25.19
C ASP A 50 -19.68 8.19 -24.64
N TYR A 51 -19.27 7.30 -23.74
CA TYR A 51 -17.89 7.17 -23.29
C TYR A 51 -17.12 6.24 -24.23
N ASP A 52 -15.85 6.56 -24.48
CA ASP A 52 -14.95 5.66 -25.19
C ASP A 52 -14.55 4.44 -24.32
N HIS A 53 -13.82 3.50 -24.92
CA HIS A 53 -13.36 2.30 -24.23
C HIS A 53 -12.53 2.62 -22.99
N SER A 54 -11.56 3.54 -23.11
CA SER A 54 -10.64 3.88 -22.03
C SER A 54 -11.39 4.52 -20.86
N GLU A 55 -12.30 5.44 -21.15
CA GLU A 55 -13.13 6.11 -20.14
C GLU A 55 -13.99 5.10 -19.37
N LEU A 56 -14.64 4.15 -20.06
CA LEU A 56 -15.44 3.11 -19.41
C LEU A 56 -14.58 2.22 -18.50
N ILE A 57 -13.39 1.83 -18.95
CA ILE A 57 -12.47 1.03 -18.12
C ILE A 57 -12.01 1.82 -16.89
N HIS A 58 -11.77 3.12 -17.01
CA HIS A 58 -11.49 3.97 -15.86
C HIS A 58 -12.67 4.08 -14.88
N GLN A 59 -13.91 4.17 -15.38
CA GLN A 59 -15.11 4.12 -14.54
C GLN A 59 -15.29 2.78 -13.82
N PHE A 60 -14.73 1.70 -14.38
CA PHE A 60 -14.73 0.39 -13.73
C PHE A 60 -13.69 0.30 -12.61
N TRP A 61 -12.46 0.80 -12.83
CA TRP A 61 -11.34 0.69 -11.89
C TRP A 61 -11.24 1.87 -10.92
N THR A 62 -12.24 2.00 -10.05
CA THR A 62 -12.35 3.07 -9.05
C THR A 62 -11.79 2.69 -7.67
N HIS A 63 -11.10 1.57 -7.56
CA HIS A 63 -10.53 1.10 -6.30
C HIS A 63 -9.06 0.77 -6.50
N GLY A 64 -8.25 0.99 -5.46
CA GLY A 64 -6.91 0.46 -5.38
C GLY A 64 -6.82 -0.67 -4.36
N ILE A 65 -5.62 -1.25 -4.26
CA ILE A 65 -5.31 -2.28 -3.27
C ILE A 65 -4.16 -1.88 -2.36
N VAL A 66 -4.24 -2.37 -1.13
CA VAL A 66 -3.10 -2.49 -0.21
C VAL A 66 -2.82 -3.97 -0.04
N SER A 67 -1.64 -4.40 -0.47
CA SER A 67 -1.19 -5.80 -0.49
C SER A 67 -0.32 -6.10 0.73
N LEU A 68 -0.74 -7.07 1.54
CA LEU A 68 -0.01 -7.53 2.73
C LEU A 68 0.22 -9.04 2.63
N THR A 69 1.23 -9.56 3.31
CA THR A 69 1.51 -11.00 3.39
C THR A 69 1.27 -11.52 4.81
N GLU A 70 0.83 -12.77 4.94
CA GLU A 70 0.72 -13.45 6.24
C GLU A 70 2.07 -13.97 6.77
N THR A 71 3.16 -13.90 5.97
CA THR A 71 4.49 -14.43 6.32
C THR A 71 5.58 -13.38 6.23
N HIS A 72 6.55 -13.42 7.14
CA HIS A 72 7.69 -12.49 7.15
C HIS A 72 9.00 -13.14 6.68
N ASP A 73 9.02 -14.46 6.44
CA ASP A 73 10.22 -15.29 6.28
C ASP A 73 10.37 -15.89 4.87
N ASN A 74 9.49 -15.53 3.93
CA ASN A 74 9.56 -16.05 2.56
C ASN A 74 10.80 -15.53 1.81
N LEU A 75 11.73 -16.42 1.49
CA LEU A 75 13.01 -16.11 0.83
C LEU A 75 12.86 -15.31 -0.48
N LEU A 76 11.90 -15.66 -1.33
CA LEU A 76 11.67 -14.95 -2.60
C LEU A 76 11.19 -13.53 -2.35
N MET A 77 10.29 -13.33 -1.38
CA MET A 77 9.82 -12.01 -1.01
C MET A 77 10.95 -11.13 -0.45
N TRP A 78 11.88 -11.69 0.32
CA TRP A 78 13.06 -10.96 0.77
C TRP A 78 13.95 -10.52 -0.39
N SER A 79 14.16 -11.40 -1.37
CA SER A 79 14.93 -11.09 -2.57
C SER A 79 14.28 -9.99 -3.41
N HIS A 80 12.96 -10.03 -3.61
CA HIS A 80 12.25 -9.09 -4.49
C HIS A 80 11.83 -7.79 -3.83
N TYR A 81 11.38 -7.84 -2.58
CA TYR A 81 10.70 -6.72 -1.93
C TYR A 81 11.49 -6.10 -0.79
N ALA A 82 12.53 -6.76 -0.27
CA ALA A 82 13.33 -6.28 0.85
C ALA A 82 14.78 -5.98 0.48
N ASP A 83 14.97 -5.32 -0.68
CA ASP A 83 16.26 -4.86 -1.19
C ASP A 83 17.31 -5.98 -1.16
N GLU A 84 16.96 -7.15 -1.70
CA GLU A 84 17.83 -8.32 -1.75
C GLU A 84 18.43 -8.68 -0.37
N HIS A 85 17.57 -8.75 0.65
CA HIS A 85 17.95 -9.03 2.05
C HIS A 85 18.76 -7.93 2.75
N ARG A 86 18.88 -6.73 2.18
CA ARG A 86 19.48 -5.53 2.81
C ARG A 86 18.44 -4.56 3.38
N GLY A 87 17.17 -4.89 3.24
CA GLY A 87 16.05 -4.08 3.69
C GLY A 87 15.44 -4.55 5.00
N MET A 88 14.17 -4.22 5.17
CA MET A 88 13.34 -4.64 6.30
C MET A 88 11.93 -5.07 5.86
N VAL A 89 11.26 -5.80 6.75
CA VAL A 89 9.84 -6.14 6.72
C VAL A 89 9.18 -5.60 7.99
N ILE A 90 7.98 -5.03 7.85
CA ILE A 90 7.20 -4.51 8.96
C ILE A 90 6.03 -5.46 9.20
N GLY A 91 5.94 -5.99 10.42
CA GLY A 91 4.86 -6.85 10.87
C GLY A 91 3.71 -6.02 11.45
N PHE A 92 2.49 -6.33 11.03
CA PHE A 92 1.28 -5.66 11.49
C PHE A 92 0.35 -6.63 12.24
N ASP A 93 -0.42 -6.08 13.17
CA ASP A 93 -1.54 -6.75 13.81
C ASP A 93 -2.85 -6.17 13.25
N ILE A 94 -3.66 -7.04 12.64
CA ILE A 94 -4.89 -6.68 11.96
C ILE A 94 -6.01 -7.51 12.57
N PRO A 95 -6.90 -6.89 13.38
CA PRO A 95 -8.01 -7.59 14.00
C PRO A 95 -8.95 -8.16 12.94
N GLN A 96 -9.23 -9.47 12.99
CA GLN A 96 -10.14 -10.09 12.01
C GLN A 96 -11.56 -9.53 12.06
N ALA A 97 -12.04 -9.15 13.25
CA ALA A 97 -13.37 -8.59 13.45
C ALA A 97 -13.49 -7.14 12.98
N SER A 98 -12.38 -6.41 12.93
CA SER A 98 -12.34 -4.98 12.60
C SER A 98 -11.07 -4.63 11.83
N PRO A 99 -10.84 -5.23 10.63
CA PRO A 99 -9.57 -5.11 9.92
C PRO A 99 -9.26 -3.68 9.49
N PHE A 100 -10.26 -2.81 9.35
CA PHE A 100 -10.08 -1.42 8.99
C PHE A 100 -9.56 -0.52 10.13
N GLU A 101 -9.48 -1.02 11.38
CA GLU A 101 -8.71 -0.36 12.45
C GLU A 101 -7.20 -0.31 12.15
N PHE A 102 -6.76 -1.08 11.14
CA PHE A 102 -5.43 -0.99 10.55
C PHE A 102 -5.10 0.41 10.03
N PHE A 103 -6.08 1.18 9.55
CA PHE A 103 -5.87 2.53 9.05
C PHE A 103 -6.11 3.58 10.15
N LEU A 104 -5.32 4.65 10.11
CA LEU A 104 -5.52 5.80 10.98
C LEU A 104 -6.82 6.49 10.57
N ASP A 105 -7.69 6.75 11.54
CA ASP A 105 -9.02 7.37 11.36
C ASP A 105 -10.16 6.41 10.92
N ALA A 106 -10.32 5.30 11.65
CA ALA A 106 -11.52 4.46 11.61
C ALA A 106 -12.81 5.15 12.15
N GLY A 107 -12.79 6.46 12.40
CA GLY A 107 -13.87 7.23 13.01
C GLY A 107 -14.74 8.07 12.06
N ALA A 108 -14.35 8.28 10.79
CA ALA A 108 -15.16 9.08 9.85
C ALA A 108 -15.06 8.74 8.35
N GLY A 109 -14.33 7.69 7.94
CA GLY A 109 -13.97 7.55 6.51
C GLY A 109 -14.00 6.13 5.96
N VAL A 110 -13.17 5.25 6.52
CA VAL A 110 -12.97 3.88 6.03
C VAL A 110 -13.84 2.92 6.83
N SER A 111 -15.16 3.08 6.72
CA SER A 111 -16.07 2.09 7.29
C SER A 111 -16.17 0.92 6.31
N ALA A 112 -16.25 -0.30 6.82
CA ALA A 112 -16.54 -1.53 6.08
C ALA A 112 -17.89 -1.54 5.30
N GLY A 113 -18.42 -0.37 4.91
CA GLY A 113 -19.68 -0.16 4.21
C GLY A 113 -19.63 0.83 3.03
N LYS A 114 -18.45 1.34 2.61
CA LYS A 114 -18.29 2.23 1.43
C LYS A 114 -17.71 1.53 0.19
N GLY A 115 -17.85 0.21 0.08
CA GLY A 115 -17.22 -0.58 -0.99
C GLY A 115 -15.77 -0.96 -0.71
N SER A 116 -15.31 -0.76 0.53
CA SER A 116 -14.02 -1.24 1.01
C SER A 116 -14.12 -2.70 1.48
N HIS A 117 -13.15 -3.53 1.11
CA HIS A 117 -13.10 -4.96 1.43
C HIS A 117 -11.73 -5.38 1.97
N PHE A 118 -11.68 -6.42 2.81
CA PHE A 118 -10.43 -7.07 3.23
C PHE A 118 -10.55 -8.58 3.06
N HIS A 119 -9.79 -9.15 2.13
CA HIS A 119 -9.86 -10.57 1.80
C HIS A 119 -8.50 -11.15 1.43
N LYS A 120 -8.37 -12.47 1.65
CA LYS A 120 -7.27 -13.26 1.11
C LYS A 120 -7.35 -13.31 -0.40
N VAL A 121 -6.19 -13.21 -1.07
CA VAL A 121 -6.08 -13.35 -2.52
C VAL A 121 -6.43 -14.77 -2.94
N ASN A 122 -7.10 -14.84 -4.08
CA ASN A 122 -7.59 -16.04 -4.70
C ASN A 122 -6.66 -16.46 -5.84
N TYR A 123 -5.74 -17.36 -5.52
CA TYR A 123 -4.72 -17.86 -6.44
C TYR A 123 -5.30 -18.87 -7.41
N ARG A 124 -5.19 -18.60 -8.72
CA ARG A 124 -5.74 -19.46 -9.77
C ARG A 124 -5.08 -19.20 -11.13
N LYS A 125 -4.87 -20.28 -11.89
CA LYS A 125 -4.45 -20.21 -13.29
C LYS A 125 -5.47 -19.49 -14.19
N PHE A 126 -6.75 -19.87 -14.11
CA PHE A 126 -7.82 -19.25 -14.89
C PHE A 126 -8.54 -18.18 -14.07
N ARG A 127 -8.35 -16.91 -14.42
CA ARG A 127 -8.85 -15.74 -13.66
C ARG A 127 -10.10 -15.07 -14.26
N GLN A 128 -10.76 -15.70 -15.22
CA GLN A 128 -12.00 -15.18 -15.79
C GLN A 128 -13.13 -15.18 -14.75
N PHE A 129 -13.95 -14.13 -14.74
CA PHE A 129 -15.19 -14.11 -13.97
C PHE A 129 -16.20 -15.11 -14.55
N SER A 130 -16.68 -16.04 -13.74
CA SER A 130 -17.53 -17.15 -14.19
C SER A 130 -19.03 -16.82 -14.22
N GLY A 131 -19.47 -15.78 -13.51
CA GLY A 131 -20.88 -15.37 -13.46
C GLY A 131 -21.33 -14.57 -14.67
N GLU A 132 -22.63 -14.28 -14.73
CA GLU A 132 -23.16 -13.28 -15.65
C GLU A 132 -22.67 -11.89 -15.26
N ILE A 133 -22.42 -11.02 -16.24
CA ILE A 133 -21.99 -9.64 -16.00
C ILE A 133 -23.11 -8.71 -16.46
N ASN A 134 -23.58 -7.86 -15.56
CA ASN A 134 -24.61 -6.86 -15.82
C ASN A 134 -24.41 -5.63 -14.92
N ALA A 135 -25.24 -4.60 -15.09
CA ALA A 135 -25.09 -3.34 -14.37
C ALA A 135 -25.24 -3.47 -12.83
N SER A 136 -25.93 -4.51 -12.34
CA SER A 136 -26.17 -4.69 -10.90
C SER A 136 -25.04 -5.40 -10.14
N ASN A 137 -24.07 -6.01 -10.84
CA ASN A 137 -22.99 -6.76 -10.20
C ASN A 137 -21.58 -6.32 -10.59
N LEU A 138 -21.41 -5.11 -11.14
CA LEU A 138 -20.10 -4.60 -11.52
C LEU A 138 -19.09 -4.55 -10.34
N ASP A 139 -19.57 -4.32 -9.12
CA ASP A 139 -18.73 -4.34 -7.91
C ASP A 139 -18.19 -5.75 -7.61
N GLU A 140 -19.02 -6.79 -7.75
CA GLU A 140 -18.61 -8.18 -7.60
C GLU A 140 -17.57 -8.56 -8.66
N VAL A 141 -17.80 -8.18 -9.91
CA VAL A 141 -16.87 -8.43 -11.01
C VAL A 141 -15.54 -7.72 -10.73
N ARG A 142 -15.57 -6.46 -10.30
CA ARG A 142 -14.38 -5.69 -9.94
C ARG A 142 -13.60 -6.41 -8.84
N LEU A 143 -14.29 -6.76 -7.75
CA LEU A 143 -13.69 -7.42 -6.60
C LEU A 143 -13.05 -8.77 -6.98
N HIS A 144 -13.71 -9.57 -7.82
CA HIS A 144 -13.15 -10.82 -8.34
C HIS A 144 -11.79 -10.60 -9.00
N TYR A 145 -11.67 -9.62 -9.88
CA TYR A 145 -10.41 -9.36 -10.58
C TYR A 145 -9.36 -8.71 -9.67
N MET A 146 -9.76 -7.87 -8.70
CA MET A 146 -8.83 -7.27 -7.75
C MET A 146 -8.28 -8.26 -6.72
N LEU A 147 -9.01 -9.34 -6.44
CA LEU A 147 -8.61 -10.40 -5.53
C LEU A 147 -8.09 -11.66 -6.23
N SER A 148 -8.01 -11.70 -7.57
CA SER A 148 -7.48 -12.85 -8.30
C SER A 148 -6.04 -12.62 -8.72
N LYS A 149 -5.17 -13.59 -8.41
CA LYS A 149 -3.74 -13.56 -8.81
C LYS A 149 -3.32 -14.91 -9.39
N SER A 150 -2.26 -14.92 -10.21
CA SER A 150 -1.72 -16.18 -10.73
C SER A 150 -1.25 -17.08 -9.60
N ASP A 151 -1.51 -18.38 -9.69
CA ASP A 151 -1.06 -19.37 -8.71
C ASP A 151 0.46 -19.52 -8.64
N GLU A 152 1.19 -19.08 -9.67
CA GLU A 152 2.65 -18.89 -9.62
C GLU A 152 3.11 -17.99 -8.46
N TRP A 153 2.27 -17.05 -8.00
CA TRP A 153 2.55 -16.14 -6.88
C TRP A 153 1.96 -16.61 -5.54
N ILE A 154 1.49 -17.86 -5.44
CA ILE A 154 0.82 -18.39 -4.23
C ILE A 154 1.67 -18.30 -2.97
N TYR A 155 3.00 -18.29 -3.12
CA TYR A 155 3.94 -18.17 -2.02
C TYR A 155 3.87 -16.81 -1.30
N GLU A 156 3.32 -15.76 -1.93
CA GLU A 156 3.17 -14.45 -1.30
C GLU A 156 2.11 -14.45 -0.19
N LYS A 157 1.19 -15.42 -0.21
CA LYS A 157 0.14 -15.59 0.80
C LYS A 157 -0.58 -14.27 1.13
N GLU A 158 -1.02 -13.61 0.06
CA GLU A 158 -1.40 -12.21 0.09
C GLU A 158 -2.82 -12.02 0.65
N HIS A 159 -2.97 -10.97 1.46
CA HIS A 159 -4.25 -10.39 1.87
C HIS A 159 -4.32 -8.97 1.32
N ARG A 160 -5.47 -8.61 0.74
CA ARG A 160 -5.69 -7.29 0.15
C ARG A 160 -6.76 -6.52 0.90
N PHE A 161 -6.46 -5.29 1.25
CA PHE A 161 -7.51 -4.28 1.34
C PHE A 161 -7.82 -3.80 -0.07
N VAL A 162 -9.09 -3.72 -0.42
CA VAL A 162 -9.62 -3.08 -1.63
C VAL A 162 -10.33 -1.82 -1.17
N ILE A 163 -9.91 -0.65 -1.62
CA ILE A 163 -10.37 0.64 -1.09
C ILE A 163 -10.67 1.59 -2.25
N PRO A 164 -11.80 2.32 -2.23
CA PRO A 164 -12.09 3.37 -3.21
C PRO A 164 -10.96 4.40 -3.30
N PHE A 165 -10.66 4.89 -4.51
CA PHE A 165 -9.58 5.86 -4.72
C PHE A 165 -9.79 7.16 -3.93
N ASP A 166 -11.05 7.56 -3.71
CA ASP A 166 -11.45 8.78 -3.02
C ASP A 166 -11.44 8.65 -1.49
N GLU A 167 -11.05 7.49 -0.96
CA GLU A 167 -10.74 7.30 0.47
C GLU A 167 -9.24 7.47 0.78
N ALA A 168 -8.40 7.81 -0.20
CA ALA A 168 -6.99 8.13 0.05
C ALA A 168 -6.85 9.32 1.02
N ASP A 169 -5.88 9.25 1.92
CA ASP A 169 -5.61 10.31 2.90
C ASP A 169 -4.57 11.29 2.37
N ILE A 170 -3.57 10.78 1.65
CA ILE A 170 -2.43 11.55 1.17
C ILE A 170 -2.21 11.27 -0.32
N ILE A 171 -1.89 12.32 -1.08
CA ILE A 171 -1.43 12.23 -2.46
C ILE A 171 0.03 12.65 -2.52
N LEU A 172 0.86 11.89 -3.23
CA LEU A 172 2.22 12.27 -3.60
C LEU A 172 2.25 12.63 -5.09
N LEU A 173 2.73 13.82 -5.42
CA LEU A 173 2.91 14.30 -6.78
C LEU A 173 4.39 14.42 -7.12
N SER A 174 4.76 14.02 -8.35
CA SER A 174 6.11 14.23 -8.86
C SER A 174 6.18 15.53 -9.68
N HIS A 175 7.15 16.38 -9.36
CA HIS A 175 7.41 17.63 -10.09
C HIS A 175 8.02 17.35 -11.47
N LYS A 176 8.53 16.14 -11.70
CA LYS A 176 9.13 15.70 -12.97
C LYS A 176 8.10 15.42 -14.05
N SER A 177 6.82 15.32 -13.70
CA SER A 177 5.78 15.08 -14.69
C SER A 177 5.52 16.33 -15.53
N GLU A 178 5.49 16.18 -16.85
CA GLU A 178 5.04 17.23 -17.78
C GLU A 178 3.58 17.66 -17.54
N LEU A 179 2.80 16.83 -16.82
CA LEU A 179 1.43 17.11 -16.45
C LEU A 179 1.31 17.85 -15.11
N PHE A 180 2.40 18.08 -14.38
CA PHE A 180 2.38 18.59 -13.01
C PHE A 180 1.56 19.89 -12.87
N SER A 181 1.82 20.91 -13.69
CA SER A 181 1.08 22.18 -13.65
C SER A 181 -0.41 22.00 -13.94
N ARG A 182 -0.76 21.19 -14.95
CA ARG A 182 -2.17 20.92 -15.30
C ARG A 182 -2.90 20.18 -14.19
N VAL A 183 -2.23 19.19 -13.57
CA VAL A 183 -2.77 18.46 -12.42
C VAL A 183 -3.04 19.43 -11.28
N LEU A 184 -2.11 20.34 -10.98
CA LEU A 184 -2.30 21.32 -9.91
C LEU A 184 -3.49 22.25 -10.18
N ASP A 185 -3.63 22.73 -11.42
CA ASP A 185 -4.76 23.56 -11.85
C ASP A 185 -6.10 22.81 -11.70
N ASP A 186 -6.14 21.54 -12.10
CA ASP A 186 -7.34 20.70 -11.98
C ASP A 186 -7.74 20.47 -10.52
N LEU A 187 -6.77 20.29 -9.62
CA LEU A 187 -7.00 20.05 -8.19
C LEU A 187 -7.56 21.29 -7.47
N GLN A 188 -7.35 22.49 -8.01
CA GLN A 188 -7.86 23.76 -7.47
C GLN A 188 -7.46 24.01 -6.01
N LEU A 189 -6.23 23.62 -5.66
CA LEU A 189 -5.70 23.73 -4.30
C LEU A 189 -5.08 25.11 -4.04
N PRO A 190 -5.11 25.59 -2.78
CA PRO A 190 -4.38 26.80 -2.42
C PRO A 190 -2.85 26.56 -2.46
N PRO A 191 -2.03 27.61 -2.62
CA PRO A 191 -0.58 27.47 -2.78
C PRO A 191 0.15 26.77 -1.62
N ASP A 192 -0.40 26.84 -0.41
CA ASP A 192 0.14 26.25 0.81
C ASP A 192 -0.26 24.78 1.01
N ALA A 193 -1.12 24.22 0.15
CA ALA A 193 -1.54 22.81 0.24
C ALA A 193 -0.45 21.80 -0.17
N LEU A 194 0.59 22.26 -0.88
CA LEU A 194 1.70 21.41 -1.28
C LEU A 194 2.77 21.40 -0.19
N ILE A 195 2.97 20.23 0.42
CA ILE A 195 4.03 19.99 1.39
C ILE A 195 5.23 19.42 0.62
N PRO A 196 6.30 20.20 0.37
CA PRO A 196 7.45 19.71 -0.38
C PRO A 196 8.19 18.61 0.40
N LEU A 197 8.58 17.55 -0.29
CA LEU A 197 9.56 16.59 0.23
C LEU A 197 10.93 17.05 -0.21
N GLU A 198 11.70 17.59 0.75
CA GLU A 198 13.05 18.08 0.49
C GLU A 198 13.87 17.00 -0.24
N TYR A 199 14.64 17.43 -1.24
CA TYR A 199 15.54 16.59 -2.04
C TYR A 199 14.89 15.52 -2.93
N GLU A 200 13.55 15.41 -3.00
CA GLU A 200 12.87 14.36 -3.80
C GLU A 200 12.12 14.87 -5.05
N GLU A 201 12.10 16.18 -5.36
CA GLU A 201 11.32 16.77 -6.48
C GLU A 201 9.86 16.27 -6.48
N LYS A 202 9.28 16.20 -5.28
CA LYS A 202 7.92 15.73 -5.02
C LYS A 202 7.26 16.58 -3.95
N SER A 203 5.93 16.58 -3.96
CA SER A 203 5.12 17.18 -2.91
C SER A 203 4.02 16.25 -2.45
N LEU A 204 3.69 16.31 -1.16
CA LEU A 204 2.51 15.69 -0.58
C LEU A 204 1.33 16.68 -0.56
N ILE A 205 0.13 16.14 -0.64
CA ILE A 205 -1.13 16.83 -0.35
C ILE A 205 -1.85 16.01 0.70
N ASP A 206 -2.24 16.64 1.81
CA ASP A 206 -3.07 16.01 2.85
C ASP A 206 -4.55 16.24 2.56
N LEU A 207 -5.23 15.21 2.04
CA LEU A 207 -6.65 15.27 1.68
C LEU A 207 -7.58 15.36 2.89
N ARG A 208 -7.06 15.12 4.12
CA ARG A 208 -7.82 15.30 5.36
C ARG A 208 -7.93 16.77 5.76
N VAL A 209 -7.00 17.60 5.27
CA VAL A 209 -6.96 19.05 5.52
C VAL A 209 -7.49 19.82 4.32
N HIS A 210 -7.16 19.38 3.10
CA HIS A 210 -7.54 20.06 1.87
C HIS A 210 -8.58 19.25 1.10
N ALA A 211 -9.79 19.79 0.97
CA ALA A 211 -10.83 19.19 0.15
C ALA A 211 -10.50 19.35 -1.35
N VAL A 212 -10.49 18.23 -2.08
CA VAL A 212 -10.31 18.19 -3.53
C VAL A 212 -11.62 17.75 -4.19
N PRO A 213 -12.07 18.39 -5.29
CA PRO A 213 -13.24 17.92 -6.03
C PRO A 213 -13.07 16.46 -6.48
N LYS A 214 -14.06 15.60 -6.21
CA LYS A 214 -14.00 14.16 -6.56
C LYS A 214 -13.71 13.92 -8.04
N ALA A 215 -14.21 14.77 -8.94
CA ALA A 215 -13.92 14.68 -10.37
C ALA A 215 -12.44 14.96 -10.70
N ALA A 216 -11.80 15.93 -10.03
CA ALA A 216 -10.38 16.21 -10.18
C ALA A 216 -9.54 15.06 -9.61
N LEU A 217 -9.92 14.54 -8.44
CA LEU A 217 -9.26 13.38 -7.84
C LEU A 217 -9.38 12.12 -8.72
N PHE A 218 -10.55 11.90 -9.34
CA PHE A 218 -10.75 10.81 -10.29
C PHE A 218 -9.88 10.96 -11.54
N LYS A 219 -9.77 12.17 -12.09
CA LYS A 219 -8.88 12.46 -13.22
C LYS A 219 -7.42 12.16 -12.85
N LEU A 220 -6.98 12.59 -11.67
CA LEU A 220 -5.63 12.29 -11.17
C LEU A 220 -5.42 10.78 -10.98
N TRP A 221 -6.41 10.07 -10.44
CA TRP A 221 -6.38 8.61 -10.29
C TRP A 221 -6.14 7.91 -11.63
N CYS A 222 -6.90 8.30 -12.66
CA CYS A 222 -6.76 7.76 -14.02
C CYS A 222 -5.38 8.05 -14.64
N LEU A 223 -4.83 9.24 -14.37
CA LEU A 223 -3.54 9.70 -14.92
C LEU A 223 -2.33 9.29 -14.08
N SER A 224 -2.53 8.70 -12.91
CA SER A 224 -1.46 8.40 -11.94
C SER A 224 -0.30 7.59 -12.51
N GLY A 225 -0.57 6.60 -13.38
CA GLY A 225 0.48 5.83 -14.07
C GLY A 225 1.30 6.66 -15.07
N VAL A 226 0.76 7.76 -15.57
CA VAL A 226 1.41 8.67 -16.52
C VAL A 226 2.13 9.81 -15.79
N CYS A 227 1.50 10.43 -14.79
CA CYS A 227 2.06 11.56 -14.06
C CYS A 227 2.89 11.15 -12.82
N GLY A 228 2.95 9.85 -12.50
CA GLY A 228 3.67 9.35 -11.34
C GLY A 228 3.01 9.69 -9.99
N ALA A 229 1.75 10.14 -10.00
CA ALA A 229 1.02 10.41 -8.77
C ALA A 229 0.78 9.12 -7.99
N MET A 230 0.87 9.19 -6.66
CA MET A 230 0.61 8.06 -5.77
C MET A 230 -0.42 8.44 -4.72
N PHE A 231 -1.29 7.49 -4.40
CA PHE A 231 -2.37 7.62 -3.43
C PHE A 231 -1.98 6.79 -2.22
N PHE A 232 -2.18 7.32 -1.01
CA PHE A 232 -1.78 6.65 0.23
C PHE A 232 -2.90 6.65 1.25
N LYS A 233 -2.95 5.57 2.02
CA LYS A 233 -3.65 5.51 3.29
C LYS A 233 -2.67 5.65 4.44
N LEU A 234 -3.10 6.32 5.50
CA LEU A 234 -2.37 6.37 6.76
C LEU A 234 -2.63 5.09 7.54
N VAL A 235 -1.57 4.44 7.99
CA VAL A 235 -1.63 3.25 8.83
C VAL A 235 -1.71 3.69 10.28
N ASN A 236 -2.58 3.06 11.06
CA ASN A 236 -2.66 3.24 12.50
C ASN A 236 -1.31 2.81 13.11
N PRO A 237 -0.57 3.71 13.78
CA PRO A 237 0.72 3.37 14.40
C PRO A 237 0.62 2.20 15.38
N ASN A 238 -0.55 2.00 16.02
CA ASN A 238 -0.78 0.89 16.92
C ASN A 238 -0.89 -0.47 16.22
N ALA A 239 -1.10 -0.52 14.91
CA ALA A 239 -1.09 -1.76 14.13
C ALA A 239 0.34 -2.27 13.88
N ILE A 240 1.36 -1.40 13.92
CA ILE A 240 2.77 -1.79 13.71
C ILE A 240 3.26 -2.54 14.94
N LYS A 241 3.73 -3.79 14.78
CA LYS A 241 4.14 -4.64 15.91
C LYS A 241 5.60 -5.02 15.90
N ASN A 242 6.10 -5.46 14.75
CA ASN A 242 7.43 -6.04 14.64
C ASN A 242 8.19 -5.39 13.50
N ILE A 243 9.51 -5.29 13.63
CA ILE A 243 10.40 -4.96 12.53
C ILE A 243 11.34 -6.15 12.34
N TYR A 244 11.40 -6.67 11.13
CA TYR A 244 12.34 -7.72 10.75
C TYR A 244 13.40 -7.10 9.84
N LEU A 245 14.65 -7.17 10.25
CA LEU A 245 15.81 -6.68 9.53
C LEU A 245 16.41 -7.79 8.69
N GLY A 246 16.81 -7.43 7.47
CA GLY A 246 17.55 -8.33 6.58
C GLY A 246 18.91 -8.69 7.14
N ARG A 247 19.47 -9.82 6.67
CA ARG A 247 20.72 -10.40 7.19
C ARG A 247 21.88 -9.42 7.13
N SER A 248 21.93 -8.60 6.08
CA SER A 248 23.00 -7.64 5.81
C SER A 248 22.80 -6.29 6.48
N VAL A 249 21.75 -6.14 7.30
CA VAL A 249 21.47 -4.91 8.04
C VAL A 249 22.11 -4.97 9.42
N ALA A 250 22.80 -3.91 9.82
CA ALA A 250 23.31 -3.74 11.17
C ALA A 250 22.14 -3.47 12.15
N PRO A 251 22.04 -4.20 13.28
CA PRO A 251 20.93 -4.04 14.24
C PRO A 251 20.69 -2.59 14.70
N GLU A 252 21.78 -1.84 14.89
CA GLU A 252 21.82 -0.45 15.35
C GLU A 252 21.34 0.57 14.31
N SER A 253 21.20 0.16 13.04
CA SER A 253 20.87 1.09 11.95
C SER A 253 19.48 1.75 12.06
N LEU A 254 18.60 1.25 12.93
CA LEU A 254 17.29 1.85 13.19
C LEU A 254 17.17 2.52 14.56
N SER A 255 18.16 2.39 15.44
CA SER A 255 18.05 2.84 16.84
C SER A 255 17.70 4.32 16.92
N ASP A 256 18.42 5.18 16.22
CA ASP A 256 18.15 6.63 16.25
C ASP A 256 16.75 6.95 15.72
N HIS A 257 16.32 6.29 14.65
CA HIS A 257 14.98 6.47 14.07
C HIS A 257 13.86 6.01 15.01
N ILE A 258 14.11 4.99 15.84
CA ILE A 258 13.16 4.49 16.84
C ILE A 258 13.15 5.40 18.06
N CYS A 259 14.32 5.71 18.62
CA CYS A 259 14.49 6.48 19.85
C CYS A 259 14.00 7.92 19.69
N SER A 260 14.27 8.54 18.53
CA SER A 260 13.83 9.90 18.21
C SER A 260 12.48 9.96 17.49
N ASN A 261 11.79 8.82 17.34
CA ASN A 261 10.57 8.76 16.55
C ASN A 261 9.51 9.77 17.08
N PRO A 262 8.92 10.61 16.20
CA PRO A 262 7.92 11.59 16.62
C PRO A 262 6.63 10.92 17.11
N ASN A 263 6.34 9.70 16.64
CA ASN A 263 5.18 8.95 17.06
C ASN A 263 5.45 8.21 18.39
N LYS A 264 4.77 8.67 19.45
CA LYS A 264 4.89 8.08 20.80
C LYS A 264 4.61 6.57 20.81
N ALA A 265 3.58 6.10 20.09
CA ALA A 265 3.19 4.69 20.10
C ALA A 265 4.24 3.78 19.44
N ILE A 266 4.95 4.28 18.42
CA ILE A 266 6.07 3.57 17.80
C ILE A 266 7.27 3.59 18.75
N ARG A 267 7.63 4.77 19.28
CA ARG A 267 8.76 4.90 20.21
C ARG A 267 8.63 3.96 21.40
N GLU A 268 7.49 3.96 22.09
CA GLU A 268 7.25 3.10 23.27
C GLU A 268 7.15 1.61 22.93
N ARG A 269 6.89 1.25 21.67
CA ARG A 269 6.81 -0.15 21.24
C ARG A 269 8.14 -0.76 20.90
N PHE A 270 9.05 0.05 20.38
CA PHE A 270 10.34 -0.42 19.88
C PHE A 270 11.51 0.04 20.74
N ASN A 271 11.27 0.85 21.78
CA ASN A 271 12.26 1.29 22.75
C ASN A 271 11.71 1.12 24.17
N ASP A 272 12.40 0.33 24.99
CA ASP A 272 12.12 0.21 26.41
C ASP A 272 12.48 1.55 27.12
N PRO A 273 11.51 2.22 27.75
CA PRO A 273 11.75 3.53 28.36
C PRO A 273 12.65 3.49 29.60
N GLU A 274 12.82 2.33 30.25
CA GLU A 274 13.65 2.18 31.45
C GLU A 274 15.10 1.84 31.09
N THR A 275 15.29 0.95 30.11
CA THR A 275 16.64 0.46 29.75
C THR A 275 17.21 1.14 28.51
N GLY A 276 16.37 1.74 27.67
CA GLY A 276 16.75 2.26 26.35
C GLY A 276 16.97 1.17 25.30
N GLU A 277 16.69 -0.10 25.63
CA GLU A 277 16.90 -1.23 24.73
C GLU A 277 15.85 -1.26 23.62
N VAL A 278 16.29 -1.62 22.42
CA VAL A 278 15.40 -1.81 21.27
C VAL A 278 14.65 -3.14 21.42
N THR A 279 13.32 -3.09 21.40
CA THR A 279 12.44 -4.27 21.53
C THR A 279 11.62 -4.48 20.27
N ASN A 280 11.09 -5.70 20.05
CA ASN A 280 10.28 -6.05 18.86
C ASN A 280 10.97 -5.84 17.50
N VAL A 281 12.30 -5.73 17.49
CA VAL A 281 13.13 -5.72 16.29
C VAL A 281 13.88 -7.04 16.24
N PHE A 282 13.81 -7.71 15.10
CA PHE A 282 14.39 -9.02 14.89
C PHE A 282 15.34 -8.99 13.70
N LYS A 283 16.49 -9.67 13.79
CA LYS A 283 17.44 -9.77 12.70
C LYS A 283 17.42 -11.15 12.06
N ALA A 284 17.40 -11.17 10.73
CA ALA A 284 17.49 -12.38 9.95
C ALA A 284 18.89 -13.01 10.01
N SER A 285 18.91 -14.34 10.07
CA SER A 285 20.07 -15.20 9.90
C SER A 285 19.70 -16.35 8.97
N LEU A 286 20.68 -16.91 8.26
CA LEU A 286 20.44 -18.06 7.38
C LEU A 286 20.71 -19.34 8.19
N ASP A 287 19.74 -20.24 8.20
CA ASP A 287 19.96 -21.62 8.64
C ASP A 287 20.91 -22.32 7.65
N ASN A 288 22.06 -22.79 8.12
CA ASN A 288 23.10 -23.33 7.23
C ASN A 288 22.73 -24.69 6.64
N ASP A 289 21.82 -25.44 7.26
CA ASP A 289 21.44 -26.78 6.83
C ASP A 289 20.13 -26.76 6.04
N ARG A 290 19.18 -25.90 6.44
CA ARG A 290 17.86 -25.80 5.82
C ARG A 290 17.76 -24.70 4.77
N TYR A 291 18.70 -23.76 4.76
CA TYR A 291 18.68 -22.57 3.91
C TYR A 291 17.42 -21.70 4.10
N GLU A 292 16.89 -21.65 5.32
CA GLU A 292 15.72 -20.86 5.71
C GLU A 292 16.14 -19.62 6.49
N LEU A 293 15.28 -18.59 6.52
CA LEU A 293 15.52 -17.41 7.34
C LEU A 293 15.02 -17.64 8.77
N ASN A 294 15.93 -17.53 9.72
CA ASN A 294 15.63 -17.51 11.15
C ASN A 294 15.73 -16.07 11.67
N PHE A 295 14.80 -15.68 12.54
CA PHE A 295 14.75 -14.34 13.12
C PHE A 295 15.00 -14.42 14.63
N ALA A 296 16.00 -13.67 15.09
CA ALA A 296 16.30 -13.53 16.51
C ALA A 296 16.09 -12.07 16.93
N GLN A 297 15.56 -11.87 18.14
CA GLN A 297 15.40 -10.52 18.68
C GLN A 297 16.76 -9.84 18.81
N CYS A 298 16.85 -8.60 18.34
CA CYS A 298 18.00 -7.75 18.57
C CYS A 298 17.98 -7.29 20.03
N TYR A 299 19.06 -7.57 20.77
CA TYR A 299 19.32 -6.93 22.05
C TYR A 299 20.50 -5.99 21.82
N LEU A 300 20.22 -4.69 21.78
CA LEU A 300 21.26 -3.67 21.65
C LEU A 300 21.59 -3.16 23.04
N SER A 301 22.79 -3.47 23.52
CA SER A 301 23.37 -2.90 24.73
C SER A 301 24.06 -1.57 24.41
N LEU A 302 24.32 -0.75 25.44
CA LEU A 302 25.11 0.49 25.30
C LEU A 302 26.50 0.28 24.65
N LEU A 303 27.07 -0.92 24.75
CA LEU A 303 28.38 -1.24 24.18
C LEU A 303 28.33 -1.44 22.65
N ASP A 304 27.17 -1.78 22.10
CA ASP A 304 27.00 -2.01 20.67
C ASP A 304 27.06 -0.71 19.85
N TYR A 305 26.97 0.46 20.51
CA TYR A 305 27.09 1.78 19.91
C TYR A 305 28.52 2.34 19.87
N MET A 306 29.51 1.59 20.40
CA MET A 306 30.91 2.04 20.45
C MET A 306 31.76 1.61 19.25
N ASN A 307 31.20 0.81 18.33
CA ASN A 307 31.86 0.32 17.12
C ASN A 307 31.28 0.96 15.86
#